data_AF-A0A955X6T4-F1
#
_entry.id   AF-A0A955X6T4-F1
#
_cell.length_a   1.000
_cell.length_b   1.000
_cell.length_c   1.000
_cell.angle_alpha   90.00
_cell.angle_beta   90.00
_cell.angle_gamma   90.00
#
_symmetry.space_group_name_H-M   'P 1'
#
loop_
_entity.id
_entity.type
_entity.pdbx_description
1 polymer ?
#
loop_
_entity_poly.entity_id
_entity_poly.type
_entity_poly.pdbx_seq_one_letter_code
_entity_poly.pdbx_strand_id
1 'polypeptide(L)'
;MDMHESLGSFIDHSGSTHMPDAAGQLLELLEADEVEALDSPGTALMAEDAADRLEARLERIKKRGGRMPPGTRLIEDAVTHLRANEGVEVTPWTYEDGEGVRWFVLTSEEDDEIIACYSSAPFVDAEM
;
A
#
# COMPACT_ATOMS: atom_id res chain seq x y z
N MET A 1 -13.02 -1.76 -14.39
CA MET A 1 -13.51 -2.88 -13.56
C MET A 1 -13.76 -2.33 -12.15
N ASP A 2 -14.52 -2.99 -11.29
CA ASP A 2 -14.79 -2.49 -9.93
C ASP A 2 -13.56 -2.73 -9.04
N MET A 3 -12.98 -1.69 -8.45
CA MET A 3 -11.79 -1.82 -7.58
C MET A 3 -12.00 -2.80 -6.42
N HIS A 4 -13.25 -2.97 -6.00
CA HIS A 4 -13.65 -3.89 -4.94
C HIS A 4 -13.42 -5.35 -5.35
N GLU A 5 -13.64 -5.68 -6.62
CA GLU A 5 -13.42 -7.02 -7.16
C GLU A 5 -11.93 -7.38 -7.21
N SER A 6 -11.09 -6.41 -7.61
CA SER A 6 -9.63 -6.58 -7.63
C SER A 6 -9.01 -6.69 -6.24
N LEU A 7 -9.50 -5.94 -5.26
CA LEU A 7 -9.05 -6.02 -3.86
C LEU A 7 -9.45 -7.35 -3.22
N GLY A 8 -10.65 -7.85 -3.51
CA GLY A 8 -11.09 -9.18 -3.10
C GLY A 8 -10.18 -10.29 -3.64
N SER A 9 -9.81 -10.24 -4.92
CA SER A 9 -8.86 -11.19 -5.52
C SER A 9 -7.48 -11.10 -4.87
N PHE A 10 -6.98 -9.88 -4.62
CA PHE A 10 -5.68 -9.67 -3.96
C PHE A 10 -5.62 -10.31 -2.57
N ILE A 11 -6.67 -10.17 -1.74
CA ILE A 11 -6.71 -10.74 -0.39
C ILE A 11 -6.53 -12.27 -0.41
N ASP A 12 -7.11 -12.97 -1.40
CA ASP A 12 -7.03 -14.42 -1.53
C ASP A 12 -5.62 -14.92 -1.93
N HIS A 13 -4.87 -14.08 -2.67
CA HIS A 13 -3.58 -14.45 -3.26
C HIS A 13 -2.34 -13.91 -2.52
N SER A 14 -2.50 -12.93 -1.62
CA SER A 14 -1.39 -12.22 -0.99
C SER A 14 -0.78 -13.02 0.18
N GLY A 15 0.54 -13.30 0.12
CA GLY A 15 1.24 -14.20 1.05
C GLY A 15 1.78 -13.60 2.35
N SER A 16 1.73 -12.28 2.52
CA SER A 16 2.14 -11.60 3.78
C SER A 16 0.97 -11.57 4.78
N THR A 17 1.21 -11.64 6.09
CA THR A 17 0.11 -11.66 7.08
C THR A 17 -0.53 -10.29 7.33
N HIS A 18 0.21 -9.20 7.08
CA HIS A 18 -0.25 -7.82 7.38
C HIS A 18 -1.02 -7.15 6.23
N MET A 19 -0.71 -7.53 4.99
CA MET A 19 -1.32 -6.93 3.79
C MET A 19 -2.76 -7.37 3.53
N PRO A 20 -3.13 -8.66 3.71
CA PRO A 20 -4.50 -9.14 3.60
C PRO A 20 -5.42 -8.50 4.65
N ASP A 21 -4.90 -8.21 5.83
CA ASP A 21 -5.64 -7.56 6.92
C ASP A 21 -5.97 -6.10 6.56
N ALA A 22 -4.97 -5.34 6.08
CA ALA A 22 -5.19 -3.97 5.59
C ALA A 22 -6.09 -3.95 4.34
N ALA A 23 -5.88 -4.86 3.38
CA ALA A 23 -6.70 -4.94 2.19
C ALA A 23 -8.17 -5.32 2.52
N GLY A 24 -8.38 -6.27 3.43
CA GLY A 24 -9.71 -6.65 3.89
C GLY A 24 -10.44 -5.50 4.56
N GLN A 25 -9.76 -4.79 5.47
CA GLN A 25 -10.34 -3.64 6.14
C GLN A 25 -10.68 -2.50 5.17
N LEU A 26 -9.82 -2.22 4.18
CA LEU A 26 -10.13 -1.24 3.14
C LEU A 26 -11.35 -1.65 2.30
N LEU A 27 -11.49 -2.94 1.98
CA LEU A 27 -12.64 -3.45 1.23
C LEU A 27 -13.94 -3.23 2.00
N GLU A 28 -13.97 -3.57 3.29
CA GLU A 28 -15.15 -3.36 4.13
C GLU A 28 -15.56 -1.88 4.18
N LEU A 29 -14.58 -0.97 4.29
CA LEU A 29 -14.83 0.47 4.31
C LEU A 29 -15.31 1.00 2.95
N LEU A 30 -14.77 0.48 1.85
CA LEU A 30 -15.21 0.80 0.50
C LEU A 30 -16.66 0.34 0.25
N GLU A 31 -17.02 -0.85 0.73
CA GLU A 31 -18.40 -1.36 0.66
C GLU A 31 -19.37 -0.54 1.53
N ALA A 32 -18.87 0.02 2.62
CA ALA A 32 -19.63 0.89 3.52
C ALA A 32 -19.69 2.38 3.07
N ASP A 33 -18.99 2.75 1.99
CA ASP A 33 -18.82 4.15 1.55
C ASP A 33 -18.17 5.05 2.64
N GLU A 34 -17.28 4.46 3.46
CA GLU A 34 -16.63 5.11 4.62
C GLU A 34 -15.20 5.60 4.32
N VAL A 35 -14.74 5.44 3.07
CA VAL A 35 -13.46 5.95 2.58
C VAL A 35 -13.65 6.81 1.34
N GLU A 36 -12.89 7.90 1.26
CA GLU A 36 -12.87 8.79 0.10
C GLU A 36 -11.47 8.80 -0.53
N ALA A 37 -11.40 8.87 -1.87
CA ALA A 37 -10.14 9.09 -2.56
C ALA A 37 -9.67 10.53 -2.29
N LEU A 38 -8.46 10.68 -1.74
CA LEU A 38 -7.94 12.01 -1.38
C LEU A 38 -7.58 12.87 -2.61
N ASP A 39 -7.12 12.21 -3.67
CA ASP A 39 -6.62 12.84 -4.89
C ASP A 39 -6.85 11.92 -6.09
N SER A 40 -6.60 12.45 -7.29
CA SER A 40 -6.45 11.63 -8.49
C SER A 40 -5.34 10.59 -8.32
N PRO A 41 -5.41 9.46 -9.06
CA PRO A 41 -4.31 8.50 -9.08
C PRO A 41 -3.00 9.19 -9.41
N GLY A 42 -1.92 8.74 -8.75
CA GLY A 42 -0.59 9.22 -9.06
C GLY A 42 -0.13 8.74 -10.45
N THR A 43 1.05 9.19 -10.84
CA THR A 43 1.63 8.76 -12.13
C THR A 43 2.02 7.29 -12.06
N ALA A 44 1.58 6.53 -13.06
CA ALA A 44 2.03 5.17 -13.30
C ALA A 44 3.57 5.10 -13.33
N LEU A 45 4.12 4.06 -12.73
CA LEU A 45 5.55 3.82 -12.67
C LEU A 45 5.82 2.31 -12.64
N MET A 46 7.00 1.91 -13.09
CA MET A 46 7.40 0.51 -12.97
C MET A 46 7.52 0.10 -11.50
N ALA A 47 7.10 -1.13 -11.19
CA ALA A 47 7.21 -1.68 -9.85
C ALA A 47 8.66 -1.64 -9.34
N GLU A 48 9.65 -1.93 -10.19
CA GLU A 48 11.06 -1.83 -9.82
C GLU A 48 11.50 -0.40 -9.50
N ASP A 49 11.02 0.60 -10.24
CA ASP A 49 11.30 2.02 -9.96
C ASP A 49 10.70 2.44 -8.61
N ALA A 50 9.51 1.94 -8.29
CA ALA A 50 8.89 2.15 -6.98
C ALA A 50 9.71 1.47 -5.86
N ALA A 51 10.16 0.23 -6.08
CA ALA A 51 11.00 -0.51 -5.15
C ALA A 51 12.32 0.22 -4.87
N ASP A 52 13.04 0.64 -5.92
CA ASP A 52 14.31 1.36 -5.81
C ASP A 52 14.17 2.64 -4.97
N ARG A 53 13.07 3.39 -5.12
CA ARG A 53 12.79 4.59 -4.33
C ARG A 53 12.58 4.28 -2.85
N LEU A 54 11.85 3.20 -2.55
CA LEU A 54 11.60 2.76 -1.18
C LEU A 54 12.88 2.21 -0.52
N GLU A 55 13.68 1.43 -1.26
CA GLU A 55 14.99 0.93 -0.80
C GLU A 55 15.96 2.07 -0.49
N ALA A 56 16.08 3.06 -1.39
CA ALA A 56 16.89 4.24 -1.15
C ALA A 56 16.41 5.04 0.08
N ARG A 57 15.12 4.99 0.41
CA ARG A 57 14.56 5.60 1.62
C ARG A 57 14.87 4.79 2.86
N LEU A 58 14.75 3.46 2.80
CA LEU A 58 15.17 2.53 3.86
C LEU A 58 16.64 2.68 4.20
N GLU A 59 17.50 2.72 3.19
CA GLU A 59 18.94 2.94 3.38
C GLU A 59 19.23 4.26 4.08
N ARG A 60 18.53 5.34 3.73
CA ARG A 60 18.68 6.65 4.41
C ARG A 60 18.24 6.59 5.87
N ILE A 61 17.17 5.85 6.18
CA ILE A 61 16.71 5.63 7.56
C ILE A 61 17.76 4.82 8.34
N LYS A 62 18.25 3.72 7.75
CA LYS A 62 19.29 2.84 8.34
C LYS A 62 20.60 3.61 8.60
N LYS A 63 21.04 4.43 7.65
CA LYS A 63 22.27 5.26 7.75
C LYS A 63 22.17 6.34 8.83
N ARG A 64 20.97 6.75 9.25
CA ARG A 64 20.77 7.76 10.30
C ARG A 64 21.14 7.26 11.71
N GLY A 65 21.44 5.97 11.89
CA GLY A 65 22.08 5.44 13.10
C GLY A 65 21.26 5.54 14.38
N GLY A 66 19.92 5.55 14.27
CA GLY A 66 18.99 5.65 15.40
C GLY A 66 18.05 4.44 15.53
N ARG A 67 17.09 4.53 16.47
CA ARG A 67 16.00 3.54 16.59
C ARG A 67 15.21 3.51 15.27
N MET A 68 15.03 2.32 14.70
CA MET A 68 14.22 2.17 13.49
C MET A 68 12.79 2.65 13.76
N PRO A 69 12.23 3.54 12.93
CA PRO A 69 10.86 3.98 13.09
C PRO A 69 9.89 2.79 12.88
N PRO A 70 8.73 2.81 13.56
CA PRO A 70 7.77 1.69 13.53
C PRO A 70 7.31 1.32 12.11
N GLY A 71 7.32 2.28 11.16
CA GLY A 71 6.98 2.05 9.76
C GLY A 71 8.06 1.44 8.88
N THR A 72 9.26 1.16 9.38
CA THR A 72 10.32 0.58 8.54
C THR A 72 9.96 -0.81 8.02
N ARG A 73 9.30 -1.63 8.83
CA ARG A 73 8.87 -2.98 8.40
C ARG A 73 7.87 -2.95 7.25
N LEU A 74 6.94 -1.99 7.27
CA LEU A 74 5.98 -1.81 6.17
C LEU A 74 6.67 -1.45 4.86
N ILE A 75 7.71 -0.62 4.92
CA ILE A 75 8.50 -0.27 3.73
C ILE A 75 9.31 -1.48 3.22
N GLU A 76 9.86 -2.32 4.11
CA GLU A 76 10.56 -3.55 3.72
C GLU A 76 9.62 -4.58 3.06
N ASP A 77 8.40 -4.70 3.56
CA ASP A 77 7.36 -5.55 2.99
C ASP A 77 6.92 -5.04 1.60
N ALA A 78 6.72 -3.73 1.46
CA ALA A 78 6.42 -3.07 0.18
C ALA A 78 7.49 -3.25 -0.88
N VAL A 79 8.77 -3.12 -0.50
CA VAL A 79 9.88 -3.42 -1.42
C VAL A 79 9.82 -4.87 -1.88
N THR A 80 9.58 -5.81 -0.96
CA THR A 80 9.53 -7.24 -1.29
C THR A 80 8.44 -7.54 -2.32
N HIS A 81 7.27 -6.91 -2.20
CA HIS A 81 6.15 -7.13 -3.12
C HIS A 81 6.34 -6.46 -4.48
N LEU A 82 6.88 -5.25 -4.49
CA LEU A 82 7.22 -4.56 -5.73
C LEU A 82 8.30 -5.32 -6.51
N ARG A 83 9.30 -5.89 -5.82
CA ARG A 83 10.32 -6.75 -6.45
C ARG A 83 9.77 -8.07 -6.95
N ALA A 84 8.72 -8.62 -6.33
CA ALA A 84 8.05 -9.82 -6.82
C ALA A 84 7.26 -9.58 -8.12
N ASN A 85 6.90 -8.32 -8.39
CA ASN A 85 6.15 -7.87 -9.57
C ASN A 85 7.01 -6.99 -10.50
N GLU A 86 8.31 -7.27 -10.60
CA GLU A 86 9.21 -6.56 -11.53
C GLU A 86 8.71 -6.68 -12.98
N GLY A 87 8.75 -5.57 -13.72
CA GLY A 87 8.22 -5.49 -15.08
C GLY A 87 6.72 -5.17 -15.17
N VAL A 88 6.03 -5.00 -14.04
CA VAL A 88 4.63 -4.56 -13.97
C VAL A 88 4.57 -3.04 -13.79
N GLU A 89 3.75 -2.36 -14.58
CA GLU A 89 3.42 -0.96 -14.35
C GLU A 89 2.37 -0.85 -13.23
N VAL A 90 2.67 -0.03 -12.22
CA VAL A 90 1.79 0.20 -11.06
C VAL A 90 1.42 1.67 -10.92
N THR A 91 0.17 1.91 -10.56
CA THR A 91 -0.43 3.22 -10.34
C THR A 91 -0.80 3.36 -8.86
N PRO A 92 -0.25 4.38 -8.18
CA PRO A 92 -0.51 4.58 -6.75
C PRO A 92 -1.81 5.35 -6.52
N TRP A 93 -2.61 4.84 -5.58
CA TRP A 93 -3.85 5.44 -5.10
C TRP A 93 -3.75 5.75 -3.59
N THR A 94 -4.47 6.79 -3.16
CA THR A 94 -4.56 7.13 -1.74
C THR A 94 -6.00 7.41 -1.33
N TYR A 95 -6.47 6.73 -0.29
CA TYR A 95 -7.78 6.94 0.32
C TYR A 95 -7.63 7.43 1.76
N GLU A 96 -8.67 8.04 2.30
CA GLU A 96 -8.78 8.41 3.71
C GLU A 96 -10.16 8.00 4.21
N ASP A 97 -10.21 7.35 5.38
CA ASP A 97 -11.48 7.06 6.05
C ASP A 97 -11.94 8.20 6.97
N GLY A 98 -13.17 8.07 7.48
CA GLY A 98 -13.77 9.01 8.43
C GLY A 98 -13.01 9.18 9.76
N GLU A 99 -12.04 8.33 10.08
CA GLU A 99 -11.17 8.43 11.26
C GLU A 99 -9.84 9.15 10.94
N GLY A 100 -9.64 9.55 9.69
CA GLY A 100 -8.41 10.20 9.21
C GLY A 100 -7.26 9.22 8.97
N VAL A 101 -7.54 7.91 8.91
CA VAL A 101 -6.55 6.91 8.52
C VAL A 101 -6.42 6.89 7.00
N ARG A 102 -5.17 6.93 6.53
CA ARG A 102 -4.82 6.93 5.12
C ARG A 102 -4.46 5.55 4.62
N TRP A 103 -4.99 5.22 3.46
CA TRP A 103 -4.79 3.96 2.77
C TRP A 103 -3.99 4.21 1.51
N PHE A 104 -2.94 3.43 1.28
CA PHE A 104 -2.06 3.51 0.12
C PHE A 104 -2.16 2.21 -0.65
N VAL A 105 -2.63 2.28 -1.90
CA VAL A 105 -2.88 1.13 -2.76
C VAL A 105 -2.03 1.27 -4.02
N LEU A 106 -1.39 0.20 -4.47
CA LEU A 106 -0.69 0.13 -5.75
C LEU A 106 -1.44 -0.82 -6.66
N THR A 107 -1.89 -0.35 -7.82
CA THR A 107 -2.69 -1.14 -8.77
C THR A 107 -1.98 -1.27 -10.11
N SER A 108 -1.98 -2.43 -10.74
CA SER A 108 -1.53 -2.58 -12.12
C SER A 108 -2.64 -2.17 -13.09
N GLU A 109 -2.31 -1.36 -14.09
CA GLU A 109 -3.26 -0.99 -15.16
C GLU A 109 -3.47 -2.10 -16.19
N GLU A 110 -2.52 -3.04 -16.32
CA GLU A 110 -2.62 -4.12 -17.33
C GLU A 110 -3.66 -5.18 -16.94
N ASP A 111 -3.69 -5.55 -15.66
CA ASP A 111 -4.57 -6.60 -15.12
C ASP A 111 -5.64 -6.08 -14.17
N ASP A 112 -5.76 -4.75 -14.00
CA ASP A 112 -6.59 -4.10 -12.97
C ASP A 112 -6.31 -4.68 -11.56
N GLU A 113 -5.13 -5.27 -11.33
CA GLU A 113 -4.81 -6.04 -10.12
C GLU A 113 -4.20 -5.15 -9.03
N ILE A 114 -4.57 -5.39 -7.77
CA ILE A 114 -3.91 -4.72 -6.65
C ILE A 114 -2.61 -5.45 -6.33
N ILE A 115 -1.50 -4.74 -6.39
CA ILE A 115 -0.16 -5.27 -6.14
C ILE A 115 0.24 -5.12 -4.67
N ALA A 116 -0.24 -4.06 -4.03
CA ALA A 116 0.03 -3.81 -2.61
C ALA A 116 -1.01 -2.88 -1.97
N CYS A 117 -1.28 -3.07 -0.67
CA CYS A 117 -2.20 -2.25 0.11
C CYS A 117 -1.66 -2.02 1.54
N TYR A 118 -1.63 -0.77 1.99
CA TYR A 118 -1.11 -0.37 3.30
C TYR A 118 -1.98 0.70 3.95
N SER A 119 -2.00 0.76 5.28
CA SER A 119 -2.72 1.80 6.02
C SER A 119 -1.82 2.57 7.00
N SER A 120 -2.21 3.80 7.32
CA SER A 120 -1.59 4.60 8.36
C SER A 120 -2.17 4.36 9.76
N ALA A 121 -3.14 3.45 9.90
CA ALA A 121 -3.79 3.12 11.18
C ALA A 121 -2.78 2.92 12.34
N PRO A 122 -1.65 2.20 12.15
CA PRO A 122 -0.67 2.00 13.22
C PRO A 122 -0.02 3.28 13.77
N PHE A 123 -0.16 4.40 13.06
CA PHE A 123 0.39 5.71 13.45
C PHE A 123 -0.67 6.67 13.98
N VAL A 124 -1.93 6.51 13.58
CA VAL A 124 -3.04 7.36 14.04
C VAL A 124 -3.47 6.96 15.46
N ASP A 125 -3.58 5.66 15.73
CA ASP A 125 -3.96 5.14 17.05
C ASP A 125 -2.90 5.43 18.14
N ALA A 126 -1.64 5.66 17.74
CA ALA A 126 -0.55 5.94 18.67
C ALA A 126 -0.58 7.37 19.27
N GLU A 127 -1.43 8.27 18.74
CA GLU A 127 -1.54 9.67 19.19
C GLU A 127 -2.84 9.97 19.97
N MET A 128 -3.69 8.96 20.23
CA MET A 128 -4.92 9.09 21.04
C MET A 128 -4.76 8.59 22.49
#